data_AF-A0A9W5E735-F1
#
_entry.id   AF-A0A9W5E735-F1
#
_cell.length_a   1.000
_cell.length_b   1.000
_cell.length_c   1.000
_cell.angle_alpha   90.00
_cell.angle_beta   90.00
_cell.angle_gamma   90.00
#
_symmetry.space_group_name_H-M   'P 1'
#
loop_
_entity.id
_entity.type
_entity.pdbx_description
1 polymer ?
#
loop_
_entity_poly.entity_id
_entity_poly.type
_entity_poly.pdbx_seq_one_letter_code
_entity_poly.pdbx_strand_id
1 'polypeptide(L)'
;MSIESLKKLVEEEYPDGLTVHNYEEWFGTLHSVLFDLHDRTMKICFGSPLLNDWYSLKVGGSMPFSEVNVNFKNKTYTDFWKEVKNELMPKK
;
A
#
# COMPACT_ATOMS: atom_id res chain seq x y z
N MET A 1 6.81 8.55 -15.28
CA MET A 1 6.07 8.44 -14.00
C MET A 1 7.03 8.86 -12.89
N SER A 2 6.72 9.91 -12.13
CA SER A 2 7.63 10.39 -11.08
C SER A 2 7.39 9.65 -9.77
N ILE A 3 8.35 9.75 -8.83
CA ILE A 3 8.18 9.15 -7.50
C ILE A 3 7.00 9.76 -6.74
N GLU A 4 6.68 11.03 -6.99
CA GLU A 4 5.49 11.70 -6.45
C GLU A 4 4.20 11.13 -7.03
N SER A 5 4.18 10.77 -8.32
CA SER A 5 3.02 10.11 -8.93
C SER A 5 2.77 8.73 -8.32
N LEU A 6 3.84 7.95 -8.11
CA LEU A 6 3.76 6.65 -7.43
C LEU A 6 3.33 6.79 -5.97
N LYS A 7 3.87 7.79 -5.28
CA LYS A 7 3.51 8.10 -3.90
C LYS A 7 2.03 8.45 -3.77
N LYS A 8 1.52 9.30 -4.67
CA LYS A 8 0.10 9.66 -4.70
C LYS A 8 -0.80 8.43 -4.88
N LEU A 9 -0.44 7.52 -5.78
CA LEU A 9 -1.21 6.29 -6.03
C LEU A 9 -1.32 5.38 -4.80
N VAL A 10 -0.24 5.27 -4.01
CA VAL A 10 -0.26 4.49 -2.76
C VAL A 10 -0.84 5.25 -1.58
N GLU A 11 -0.91 6.58 -1.63
CA GLU A 11 -1.58 7.43 -0.63
C GLU A 11 -3.07 7.65 -0.94
N GLU A 12 -3.62 7.00 -1.96
CA GLU A 12 -5.06 7.02 -2.26
C GLU A 12 -5.69 5.68 -1.88
N GLU A 13 -6.92 5.75 -1.36
CA GLU A 13 -7.69 4.58 -0.96
C GLU A 13 -8.36 3.91 -2.16
N TYR A 14 -8.53 2.60 -2.13
CA TYR A 14 -9.37 1.89 -3.09
C TYR A 14 -10.79 2.50 -3.14
N PRO A 15 -11.39 2.68 -4.33
CA PRO A 15 -10.93 2.19 -5.63
C PRO A 15 -9.99 3.13 -6.41
N ASP A 16 -9.79 4.37 -5.94
CA ASP A 16 -9.02 5.38 -6.67
C ASP A 16 -7.50 5.18 -6.53
N GLY A 17 -7.07 4.50 -5.46
CA GLY A 17 -5.67 4.13 -5.22
C GLY A 17 -5.48 2.70 -4.74
N LEU A 18 -4.30 2.44 -4.18
CA LEU A 18 -3.85 1.09 -3.79
C LEU A 18 -3.96 0.80 -2.30
N THR A 19 -4.25 1.81 -1.48
CA THR A 19 -4.42 1.60 -0.04
C THR A 19 -5.78 0.98 0.24
N VAL A 20 -5.77 -0.15 0.94
CA VAL A 20 -6.97 -0.88 1.35
C VAL A 20 -6.93 -1.07 2.85
N HIS A 21 -8.06 -0.87 3.52
CA HIS A 21 -8.20 -1.00 4.97
C HIS A 21 -8.98 -2.25 5.39
N ASN A 22 -9.12 -3.24 4.51
CA ASN A 22 -9.92 -4.44 4.75
C ASN A 22 -9.14 -5.53 5.50
N TYR A 23 -8.63 -5.20 6.69
CA TYR A 23 -7.74 -6.05 7.49
C TYR A 23 -8.43 -7.31 8.03
N GLU A 24 -9.69 -7.20 8.45
CA GLU A 24 -10.47 -8.34 8.98
C GLU A 24 -10.75 -9.40 7.90
N GLU A 25 -10.78 -8.99 6.63
CA GLU A 25 -10.95 -9.87 5.47
C GLU A 25 -9.60 -10.24 4.81
N TRP A 26 -8.47 -10.03 5.52
CA TRP A 26 -7.12 -10.36 5.09
C TRP A 26 -6.64 -9.64 3.82
N PHE A 27 -7.23 -8.48 3.50
CA PHE A 27 -6.89 -7.69 2.31
C PHE A 27 -6.49 -6.25 2.63
N GLY A 28 -6.01 -5.98 3.85
CA GLY A 28 -5.52 -4.66 4.23
C GLY A 28 -4.05 -4.43 3.83
N THR A 29 -3.69 -3.18 3.54
CA THR A 29 -2.32 -2.76 3.21
C THR A 29 -1.43 -2.86 4.45
N LEU A 30 -0.45 -3.76 4.42
CA LEU A 30 0.52 -3.97 5.50
C LEU A 30 1.77 -3.10 5.37
N HIS A 31 2.19 -2.80 4.15
CA HIS A 31 3.28 -1.88 3.87
C HIS A 31 3.19 -1.36 2.44
N SER A 32 3.77 -0.18 2.21
CA SER A 32 4.02 0.37 0.88
C SER A 32 5.48 0.75 0.77
N VAL A 33 6.14 0.37 -0.33
CA VAL A 33 7.57 0.63 -0.54
C VAL A 33 7.78 1.29 -1.89
N LEU A 34 8.48 2.42 -1.88
CA LEU A 34 8.90 3.15 -3.07
C LEU A 34 10.43 3.10 -3.18
N PHE A 35 10.93 2.61 -4.31
CA PHE A 35 12.37 2.53 -4.57
C PHE A 35 12.82 3.66 -5.50
N ASP A 36 13.78 4.45 -5.05
CA ASP A 36 14.56 5.35 -5.88
C ASP A 36 15.89 4.67 -6.23
N LEU A 37 16.03 4.23 -7.48
CA LEU A 37 17.23 3.55 -7.96
C LEU A 37 18.38 4.51 -8.29
N HIS A 38 18.08 5.78 -8.57
CA HIS A 38 19.10 6.78 -8.84
C HIS A 38 19.80 7.18 -7.56
N ASP A 39 19.03 7.46 -6.51
CA ASP A 39 19.58 7.75 -5.19
C ASP A 39 19.91 6.48 -4.39
N ARG A 40 19.46 5.29 -4.81
CA ARG A 40 19.61 4.03 -4.03
C ARG A 40 18.98 4.14 -2.64
N THR A 41 17.77 4.65 -2.60
CA THR A 41 17.00 4.90 -1.38
C THR A 41 15.67 4.17 -1.48
N MET A 42 15.18 3.59 -0.38
CA MET A 42 13.80 3.13 -0.29
C MET A 42 13.03 4.00 0.69
N LYS A 43 11.78 4.32 0.35
CA LYS A 43 10.80 4.87 1.27
C LYS A 43 9.83 3.76 1.64
N ILE A 44 9.65 3.50 2.92
CA ILE A 44 8.72 2.48 3.43
C ILE A 44 7.70 3.14 4.35
N CYS A 45 6.43 2.81 4.16
CA CYS A 45 5.37 3.06 5.12
C CYS A 45 4.88 1.70 5.63
N PHE A 46 4.73 1.57 6.95
CA PHE A 46 4.15 0.40 7.59
C PHE A 46 2.66 0.67 7.87
N GLY A 47 1.81 -0.30 7.53
CA GLY A 47 0.37 -0.11 7.48
C GLY A 47 -0.06 0.78 6.31
N SER A 48 -1.18 1.48 6.50
CA SER A 48 -1.72 2.39 5.50
C SER A 48 -0.95 3.72 5.45
N PRO A 49 -0.49 4.17 4.27
CA PRO A 49 0.07 5.51 4.04
C PRO A 49 -0.88 6.68 4.37
N LEU A 50 -2.18 6.44 4.49
CA LEU A 50 -3.17 7.44 4.90
C LEU A 50 -3.16 7.69 6.42
N LEU A 51 -2.58 6.77 7.20
CA LEU A 51 -2.67 6.76 8.66
C LEU A 51 -1.31 6.67 9.36
N ASN A 52 -0.24 6.44 8.62
CA ASN A 52 1.08 6.11 9.16
C ASN A 52 2.21 6.85 8.43
N ASP A 53 3.34 7.00 9.11
CA ASP A 53 4.49 7.74 8.60
C ASP A 53 5.30 6.96 7.55
N TRP A 54 6.05 7.73 6.77
CA TRP A 54 7.04 7.23 5.82
C TRP A 54 8.46 7.33 6.40
N TYR A 55 9.23 6.26 6.23
CA TYR A 55 10.62 6.16 6.64
C TYR A 55 11.51 6.05 5.40
N SER A 56 12.66 6.74 5.40
CA SER A 56 13.60 6.75 4.28
C SER A 56 14.89 6.04 4.68
N LEU A 57 15.31 5.06 3.88
CA LEU A 57 16.42 4.16 4.21
C LEU A 57 17.36 4.06 3.00
N LYS A 58 18.67 4.19 3.25
CA LYS A 58 19.68 4.01 2.21
C LYS A 58 19.94 2.52 1.98
N VAL A 59 19.86 2.09 0.73
CA VAL A 59 20.17 0.70 0.36
C VAL A 59 21.66 0.44 0.59
N GLY A 60 21.97 -0.60 1.37
CA GLY A 60 23.34 -0.95 1.76
C GLY A 60 23.90 -0.14 2.94
N GLY A 61 23.10 0.73 3.56
CA GLY A 61 23.47 1.39 4.82
C GLY A 61 23.30 0.48 6.04
N SER A 62 23.78 0.94 7.20
CA SER A 62 23.48 0.30 8.48
C SER A 62 22.03 0.61 8.90
N MET A 63 21.35 -0.38 9.46
CA MET A 63 20.01 -0.23 10.01
C MET A 63 19.91 -1.02 11.31
N PRO A 64 19.93 -0.35 12.48
CA PRO A 64 19.68 -1.03 13.74
C PRO A 64 18.23 -1.51 13.80
N PHE A 65 17.97 -2.49 14.66
CA PHE A 65 16.60 -2.91 14.96
C PHE A 65 15.82 -1.74 15.58
N SER A 66 14.59 -1.54 15.10
CA SER A 66 13.67 -0.52 15.60
C SER A 66 12.23 -1.04 15.54
N GLU A 67 11.43 -0.68 16.54
CA GLU A 67 9.98 -0.90 16.53
C GLU A 67 9.25 0.40 16.19
N VAL A 68 8.15 0.28 15.45
CA VAL A 68 7.30 1.40 15.06
C VAL A 68 5.86 1.08 15.44
N ASN A 69 5.16 2.06 16.02
CA ASN A 69 3.73 1.94 16.26
C ASN A 69 2.97 2.16 14.96
N VAL A 70 2.14 1.19 14.58
CA VAL A 70 1.36 1.21 13.34
C VAL A 70 -0.13 1.27 13.67
N ASN A 71 -0.83 2.20 13.04
CA ASN A 71 -2.27 2.37 13.16
C ASN A 71 -2.98 1.53 12.10
N PHE A 72 -3.71 0.52 12.56
CA PHE A 72 -4.60 -0.29 11.76
C PHE A 72 -6.06 0.08 12.06
N LYS A 73 -6.73 0.67 11.07
CA LYS A 73 -8.17 0.91 11.12
C LYS A 73 -8.83 0.06 10.05
N ASN A 74 -9.73 -0.84 10.45
CA ASN A 74 -10.48 -1.67 9.51
C ASN A 74 -11.57 -0.86 8.80
N LYS A 75 -11.82 -1.17 7.54
CA LYS A 75 -12.95 -0.65 6.75
C LYS A 75 -13.48 -1.76 5.86
N THR A 76 -14.80 -1.94 5.89
CA THR A 76 -15.52 -2.87 5.02
C THR A 76 -15.95 -2.16 3.75
N TYR A 77 -15.77 -2.83 2.62
CA TYR A 77 -16.15 -2.34 1.29
C TYR A 77 -17.24 -3.25 0.71
N THR A 78 -18.44 -2.71 0.49
CA THR A 78 -19.62 -3.51 0.11
C THR A 78 -19.49 -4.24 -1.22
N ASP A 79 -18.76 -3.65 -2.17
CA ASP A 79 -18.65 -4.16 -3.54
C ASP A 79 -17.25 -4.72 -3.86
N PHE A 80 -16.36 -4.82 -2.88
CA PHE A 80 -14.97 -5.20 -3.12
C PHE A 80 -14.80 -6.64 -3.65
N TRP A 81 -15.52 -7.59 -3.05
CA TRP A 81 -15.54 -9.00 -3.48
C TRP A 81 -16.65 -9.32 -4.47
N LYS A 82 -17.32 -8.30 -5.01
CA LYS A 82 -18.47 -8.51 -5.90
C LYS A 82 -18.01 -9.14 -7.21
N GLU A 83 -18.46 -10.36 -7.45
CA GLU A 83 -18.30 -10.99 -8.75
C GLU A 83 -19.15 -10.25 -9.79
N VAL A 84 -18.49 -9.56 -10.71
CA VAL A 84 -19.14 -9.00 -11.89
C VAL A 84 -19.15 -10.07 -12.96
N LYS A 85 -20.34 -10.51 -13.40
CA LYS A 85 -20.47 -11.39 -14.57
C LYS A 85 -19.92 -10.65 -15.79
N ASN A 86 -18.70 -10.99 -16.18
CA ASN A 86 -18.10 -10.45 -17.38
C ASN A 86 -18.64 -11.25 -18.58
N GLU A 87 -19.45 -10.59 -19.41
CA GLU A 87 -20.09 -11.19 -20.59
C GLU A 87 -19.07 -11.70 -21.62
N LEU A 88 -17.81 -11.27 -21.52
CA LEU A 88 -16.69 -11.69 -22.35
C LEU A 88 -15.97 -12.95 -21.83
N MET A 89 -16.30 -13.46 -20.63
CA MET A 89 -15.70 -14.71 -20.16
C MET A 89 -16.34 -15.91 -20.87
N PRO A 90 -15.56 -16.77 -21.55
CA PRO A 90 -16.11 -17.95 -22.20
C PRO A 90 -16.80 -18.83 -21.16
N LYS A 91 -18.01 -19.28 -21.49
CA LYS A 91 -18.74 -20.26 -20.68
C LYS A 91 -17.91 -21.55 -20.63
N LYS A 92 -17.64 -22.04 -19.42
CA LYS A 92 -17.03 -23.36 -19.19
C LYS A 92 -17.90 -24.48 -19.72
#